data_AF-A0A6B3HIM2-F1
#
_entry.id   AF-A0A6B3HIM2-F1
#
_cell.length_a   1.000
_cell.length_b   1.000
_cell.length_c   1.000
_cell.angle_alpha   90.00
_cell.angle_beta   90.00
_cell.angle_gamma   90.00
#
_symmetry.space_group_name_H-M   'P 1'
#
loop_
_entity.id
_entity.type
_entity.pdbx_description
1 polymer ?
#
loop_
_entity_poly.entity_id
_entity_poly.type
_entity_poly.pdbx_seq_one_letter_code
_entity_poly.pdbx_strand_id
1 'polypeptide(L)'
;KVKFSLVPAGPEGVTKLSNAVKGGNAPDIATMDYSALPEYASEGNLEDLTASSGELVKKEFPEAVQSLVNLGGSTWAVPFDVTPIQLYYRKDLFQKYDVEVPKTWAEYRKAAEKIHRGDPDLTITNFGGGDPALLSGLAWQAGAQWYGTKDDAWKVNIDDPKSQKVAAYWDGLL
;
A
#
# COMPACT_ATOMS: atom_id res chain seq x y z
N LYS A 1 -29.66 3.01 -14.63
CA LYS A 1 -29.94 3.02 -13.17
C LYS A 1 -28.83 2.25 -12.50
N VAL A 2 -28.14 2.82 -11.51
CA VAL A 2 -27.06 2.13 -10.78
C VAL A 2 -27.65 1.37 -9.61
N LYS A 3 -27.23 0.11 -9.42
CA LYS A 3 -27.52 -0.69 -8.22
C LYS A 3 -26.24 -0.83 -7.42
N PHE A 4 -26.17 -0.14 -6.28
CA PHE A 4 -25.01 -0.19 -5.40
C PHE A 4 -25.12 -1.34 -4.40
N SER A 5 -24.01 -1.99 -4.08
CA SER A 5 -23.90 -2.98 -3.02
C SER A 5 -22.54 -2.87 -2.33
N LEU A 6 -22.53 -2.88 -1.00
CA LEU A 6 -21.30 -2.84 -0.24
C LEU A 6 -20.67 -4.24 -0.15
N VAL A 7 -19.37 -4.30 -0.39
CA VAL A 7 -18.52 -5.47 -0.19
C VAL A 7 -17.51 -5.12 0.90
N PRO A 8 -17.27 -5.99 1.89
CA PRO A 8 -16.23 -5.75 2.91
C PRO A 8 -14.87 -5.49 2.26
N ALA A 9 -14.05 -4.64 2.87
CA ALA A 9 -12.68 -4.40 2.42
C ALA A 9 -11.76 -5.60 2.72
N GLY A 10 -10.57 -5.60 2.12
CA GLY A 10 -9.53 -6.58 2.41
C GLY A 10 -9.82 -7.98 1.84
N PRO A 11 -9.21 -9.05 2.41
CA PRO A 11 -9.24 -10.40 1.85
C PRO A 11 -10.64 -10.98 1.62
N GLU A 12 -11.60 -10.63 2.47
CA GLU A 12 -13.00 -11.05 2.33
C GLU A 12 -13.65 -10.48 1.07
N GLY A 13 -13.37 -9.21 0.78
CA GLY A 13 -13.89 -8.53 -0.41
C GLY A 13 -13.33 -9.10 -1.70
N VAL A 14 -12.01 -9.33 -1.74
CA VAL A 14 -11.32 -9.99 -2.85
C VAL A 14 -11.93 -11.36 -3.10
N THR A 15 -12.07 -12.18 -2.06
CA THR A 15 -12.66 -13.53 -2.16
C THR A 15 -14.09 -13.50 -2.69
N LYS A 16 -14.91 -12.57 -2.20
CA LYS A 16 -16.30 -12.42 -2.65
C LYS A 16 -16.39 -12.03 -4.12
N LEU A 17 -15.54 -11.11 -4.58
CA LEU A 17 -15.49 -10.69 -5.98
C LEU A 17 -14.99 -11.84 -6.88
N SER A 18 -13.90 -12.52 -6.52
CA SER A 18 -13.39 -13.68 -7.27
C SER A 18 -14.44 -14.79 -7.42
N ASN A 19 -15.18 -15.09 -6.35
CA ASN A 19 -16.26 -16.07 -6.39
C ASN A 19 -17.43 -15.62 -7.27
N ALA A 20 -17.74 -14.31 -7.30
CA ALA A 20 -18.78 -13.78 -8.16
C ALA A 20 -18.40 -13.89 -9.65
N VAL A 21 -17.13 -13.65 -9.98
CA VAL A 21 -16.62 -13.85 -11.34
C VAL A 21 -16.71 -15.33 -11.74
N LYS A 22 -16.19 -16.24 -10.90
CA LYS A 22 -16.25 -17.69 -11.15
C LYS A 22 -17.67 -18.24 -11.25
N GLY A 23 -18.61 -17.65 -10.49
CA GLY A 23 -20.03 -18.01 -10.48
C GLY A 23 -20.86 -17.41 -11.62
N GLY A 24 -20.27 -16.57 -12.48
CA GLY A 24 -20.99 -15.90 -13.58
C GLY A 24 -21.98 -14.84 -13.09
N ASN A 25 -21.79 -14.29 -11.90
CA ASN A 25 -22.63 -13.27 -11.28
C ASN A 25 -21.81 -12.05 -10.81
N ALA A 26 -20.72 -11.74 -11.52
CA ALA A 26 -19.92 -10.54 -11.30
C ALA A 26 -20.75 -9.26 -11.47
N PRO A 27 -20.41 -8.17 -10.75
CA PRO A 27 -20.96 -6.85 -11.03
C PRO A 27 -20.38 -6.28 -12.33
N ASP A 28 -21.07 -5.32 -12.93
CA ASP A 28 -20.55 -4.59 -14.10
C ASP A 28 -19.32 -3.72 -13.73
N ILE A 29 -19.27 -3.20 -12.50
CA ILE A 29 -18.20 -2.36 -11.97
C ILE A 29 -17.91 -2.77 -10.53
N ALA A 30 -16.63 -2.96 -10.20
CA ALA A 30 -16.17 -3.24 -8.85
C ALA A 30 -15.01 -2.31 -8.46
N THR A 31 -14.95 -1.95 -7.18
CA THR A 31 -13.75 -1.37 -6.56
C THR A 31 -12.87 -2.50 -6.06
N MET A 32 -11.56 -2.40 -6.28
CA MET A 32 -10.58 -3.36 -5.78
C MET A 32 -9.28 -2.65 -5.39
N ASP A 33 -8.48 -3.31 -4.57
CA ASP A 33 -7.16 -2.83 -4.22
C ASP A 33 -6.21 -2.92 -5.42
N TYR A 34 -5.35 -1.91 -5.60
CA TYR A 34 -4.35 -1.90 -6.68
C TYR A 34 -3.44 -3.13 -6.66
N SER A 35 -3.21 -3.73 -5.48
CA SER A 35 -2.41 -4.95 -5.32
C SER A 35 -3.09 -6.20 -5.90
N ALA A 36 -4.42 -6.23 -5.99
CA ALA A 36 -5.16 -7.36 -6.56
C ALA A 36 -5.34 -7.24 -8.08
N LEU A 37 -5.25 -6.02 -8.63
CA LEU A 37 -5.50 -5.74 -10.05
C LEU A 37 -4.69 -6.64 -11.02
N PRO A 38 -3.38 -6.89 -10.83
CA PRO A 38 -2.63 -7.76 -11.72
C PRO A 38 -3.14 -9.20 -11.80
N GLU A 39 -3.63 -9.75 -10.68
CA GLU A 39 -4.19 -11.10 -10.63
C GLU A 39 -5.44 -11.18 -11.50
N TYR A 40 -6.41 -10.28 -11.28
CA TYR A 40 -7.64 -10.22 -12.07
C TYR A 40 -7.41 -9.98 -13.55
N ALA A 41 -6.47 -9.10 -13.92
CA ALA A 41 -6.10 -8.87 -15.30
C ALA A 41 -5.50 -10.13 -15.94
N SER A 42 -4.59 -10.82 -15.23
CA SER A 42 -3.94 -12.04 -15.74
C SER A 42 -4.89 -13.23 -15.89
N GLU A 43 -5.93 -13.31 -15.06
CA GLU A 43 -6.97 -14.33 -15.16
C GLU A 43 -7.99 -14.05 -16.26
N GLY A 44 -7.92 -12.89 -16.93
CA GLY A 44 -8.90 -12.49 -17.95
C GLY A 44 -10.25 -12.07 -17.37
N ASN A 45 -10.29 -11.71 -16.09
CA ASN A 45 -11.50 -11.34 -15.37
C ASN A 45 -11.87 -9.85 -15.50
N LEU A 46 -11.06 -9.06 -16.23
CA LEU A 46 -11.24 -7.62 -16.43
C LEU A 46 -11.34 -7.29 -17.92
N GLU A 47 -12.07 -6.23 -18.20
CA GLU A 47 -12.08 -5.59 -19.51
C GLU A 47 -10.84 -4.67 -19.66
N ASP A 48 -10.20 -4.72 -20.82
CA ASP A 48 -9.16 -3.75 -21.19
C ASP A 48 -9.81 -2.38 -21.47
N LEU A 49 -9.52 -1.40 -20.62
CA LEU A 49 -10.07 -0.06 -20.69
C LEU A 49 -9.19 0.91 -21.50
N THR A 50 -8.14 0.44 -22.19
CA THR A 50 -7.21 1.29 -22.94
C THR A 50 -7.96 2.20 -23.93
N ALA A 51 -8.89 1.63 -24.69
CA ALA A 51 -9.66 2.37 -25.68
C ALA A 51 -10.71 3.30 -25.07
N SER A 52 -11.35 2.89 -23.96
CA SER A 52 -12.49 3.61 -23.37
C SER A 52 -12.06 4.67 -22.36
N SER A 53 -11.01 4.41 -21.58
CA SER A 53 -10.61 5.19 -20.41
C SER A 53 -9.12 5.50 -20.33
N GLY A 54 -8.28 4.94 -21.21
CA GLY A 54 -6.82 5.16 -21.17
C GLY A 54 -6.43 6.65 -21.27
N GLU A 55 -7.10 7.42 -22.14
CA GLU A 55 -6.84 8.86 -22.27
C GLU A 55 -7.28 9.65 -21.03
N LEU A 56 -8.41 9.27 -20.42
CA LEU A 56 -8.85 9.83 -19.15
C LEU A 56 -7.80 9.58 -18.06
N VAL A 57 -7.32 8.35 -17.93
CA VAL A 57 -6.31 7.97 -16.94
C VAL A 57 -5.02 8.77 -17.15
N LYS A 58 -4.56 8.90 -18.39
CA LYS A 58 -3.35 9.64 -18.73
C LYS A 58 -3.43 11.13 -18.41
N LYS A 59 -4.61 11.73 -18.61
CA LYS A 59 -4.80 13.18 -18.49
C LYS A 59 -5.07 13.60 -17.05
N GLU A 60 -5.89 12.85 -16.32
CA GLU A 60 -6.45 13.28 -15.03
C GLU A 60 -5.60 12.82 -13.83
N PHE A 61 -4.69 11.86 -14.00
CA PHE A 61 -3.92 11.28 -12.89
C PHE A 61 -2.41 11.48 -13.03
N PRO A 62 -1.65 11.64 -11.93
CA PRO A 62 -0.19 11.66 -11.96
C PRO A 62 0.41 10.33 -12.43
N GLU A 63 1.60 10.36 -13.04
CA GLU A 63 2.29 9.18 -13.57
C GLU A 63 2.41 8.02 -12.57
N ALA A 64 2.74 8.33 -11.30
CA ALA A 64 2.85 7.33 -10.24
C ALA A 64 1.53 6.62 -9.92
N VAL A 65 0.38 7.24 -10.23
CA VAL A 65 -0.95 6.63 -10.06
C VAL A 65 -1.33 5.86 -11.32
N GLN A 66 -1.00 6.39 -12.49
CA GLN A 66 -1.18 5.69 -13.77
C GLN A 66 -0.46 4.34 -13.76
N SER A 67 0.75 4.27 -13.21
CA SER A 67 1.54 3.02 -13.13
C SER A 67 0.89 1.94 -12.26
N LEU A 68 -0.08 2.28 -11.41
CA LEU A 68 -0.81 1.30 -10.59
C LEU A 68 -1.94 0.60 -11.36
N VAL A 69 -2.40 1.19 -12.46
CA VAL A 69 -3.54 0.67 -13.26
C VAL A 69 -3.15 0.28 -14.67
N ASN A 70 -1.96 0.67 -15.13
CA ASN A 70 -1.42 0.31 -16.43
C ASN A 70 -0.48 -0.91 -16.29
N LEU A 71 -0.86 -2.04 -16.88
CA LEU A 71 -0.12 -3.29 -16.83
C LEU A 71 0.03 -3.86 -18.24
N GLY A 72 1.26 -4.27 -18.61
CA GLY A 72 1.53 -4.85 -19.92
C GLY A 72 1.19 -3.93 -21.11
N GLY A 73 1.21 -2.61 -20.89
CA GLY A 73 0.85 -1.62 -21.91
C GLY A 73 -0.65 -1.34 -22.06
N SER A 74 -1.50 -1.95 -21.23
CA SER A 74 -2.96 -1.76 -21.25
C SER A 74 -3.44 -1.10 -19.94
N THR A 75 -4.54 -0.35 -20.00
CA THR A 75 -5.20 0.26 -18.84
C THR A 75 -6.30 -0.66 -18.32
N TRP A 76 -6.20 -1.12 -17.07
CA TRP A 76 -7.12 -2.12 -16.50
C TRP A 76 -8.10 -1.55 -15.47
N ALA A 77 -7.90 -0.32 -15.02
CA ALA A 77 -8.78 0.35 -14.08
C ALA A 77 -8.71 1.88 -14.23
N VAL A 78 -9.75 2.57 -13.78
CA VAL A 78 -9.72 4.01 -13.54
C VAL A 78 -9.36 4.22 -12.07
N PRO A 79 -8.28 4.95 -11.73
CA PRO A 79 -7.92 5.18 -10.34
C PRO A 79 -9.04 5.89 -9.58
N PHE A 80 -9.32 5.42 -8.37
CA PHE A 80 -10.40 5.95 -7.53
C PHE A 80 -9.86 6.83 -6.40
N ASP A 81 -8.86 6.33 -5.67
CA ASP A 81 -8.20 7.02 -4.57
C ASP A 81 -6.70 6.70 -4.51
N VAL A 82 -5.96 7.47 -3.70
CA VAL A 82 -4.55 7.23 -3.39
C VAL A 82 -4.31 7.44 -1.90
N THR A 83 -3.58 6.53 -1.27
CA THR A 83 -3.37 6.52 0.18
C THR A 83 -1.87 6.56 0.50
N PRO A 84 -1.23 7.74 0.50
CA PRO A 84 0.16 7.85 0.90
C PRO A 84 0.33 7.57 2.39
N ILE A 85 1.48 6.98 2.76
CA ILE A 85 1.87 6.80 4.16
C ILE A 85 2.12 8.17 4.79
N GLN A 86 1.54 8.41 5.96
CA GLN A 86 1.64 9.66 6.71
C GLN A 86 1.98 9.40 8.17
N LEU A 87 2.74 10.31 8.78
CA LEU A 87 2.99 10.30 10.22
C LEU A 87 1.90 11.08 10.95
N TYR A 88 1.09 10.36 11.72
CA TYR A 88 0.19 10.95 12.71
C TYR A 88 0.85 10.91 14.09
N TYR A 89 0.77 12.01 14.85
CA TYR A 89 1.40 12.11 16.17
C TYR A 89 0.54 12.90 17.17
N ARG A 90 0.76 12.63 18.45
CA ARG A 90 0.10 13.33 19.57
C ARG A 90 0.84 14.63 19.90
N LYS A 91 0.31 15.75 19.41
CA LYS A 91 0.89 17.09 19.60
C LYS A 91 1.12 17.43 21.08
N ASP A 92 0.18 17.08 21.94
CA ASP A 92 0.25 17.32 23.38
C ASP A 92 1.36 16.52 24.06
N LEU A 93 1.59 15.25 23.67
CA LEU A 93 2.73 14.46 24.15
C LEU A 93 4.04 15.04 23.64
N PHE A 94 4.11 15.40 22.36
CA PHE A 94 5.31 16.00 21.78
C PHE A 94 5.66 17.33 22.48
N GLN A 95 4.67 18.18 22.77
CA GLN A 95 4.87 19.41 23.53
C GLN A 95 5.29 19.14 24.99
N LYS A 96 4.62 18.21 25.68
CA LYS A 96 4.92 17.84 27.07
C LYS A 96 6.37 17.39 27.25
N TYR A 97 6.90 16.63 26.29
CA TYR A 97 8.27 16.11 26.32
C TYR A 97 9.25 16.92 25.46
N ASP A 98 8.87 18.10 24.97
CA ASP A 98 9.72 18.99 24.19
C ASP A 98 10.37 18.29 22.97
N VAL A 99 9.54 17.57 22.20
CA VAL A 99 9.94 16.81 21.01
C VAL A 99 9.48 17.55 19.75
N GLU A 100 10.42 17.82 18.84
CA GLU A 100 10.09 18.32 17.51
C GLU A 100 9.52 17.20 16.62
N VAL A 101 8.70 17.58 15.64
CA VAL A 101 8.14 16.61 14.68
C VAL A 101 9.26 16.03 13.82
N PRO A 102 9.50 14.70 13.85
CA PRO A 102 10.60 14.09 13.13
C PRO A 102 10.35 14.11 11.62
N LYS A 103 11.41 14.40 10.88
CA LYS A 103 11.48 14.40 9.41
C LYS A 103 12.34 13.25 8.90
N THR A 104 13.12 12.62 9.77
CA THR A 104 13.98 11.48 9.45
C THR A 104 13.77 10.32 10.42
N TRP A 105 14.16 9.11 10.01
CA TRP A 105 14.12 7.94 10.90
C TRP A 105 15.03 8.09 12.13
N ALA A 106 16.15 8.80 12.01
CA ALA A 106 17.02 9.09 13.15
C ALA A 106 16.33 10.01 14.17
N GLU A 107 15.62 11.03 13.70
CA GLU A 107 14.81 11.91 14.56
C GLU A 107 13.62 11.16 15.16
N TYR A 108 12.97 10.29 14.41
CA TYR A 108 11.84 9.48 14.89
C TYR A 108 12.26 8.58 16.06
N ARG A 109 13.43 7.93 15.96
CA ARG A 109 14.00 7.14 17.06
C ARG A 109 14.26 7.99 18.31
N LYS A 110 14.88 9.16 18.14
CA LYS A 110 15.13 10.09 19.26
C LYS A 110 13.83 10.57 19.92
N ALA A 111 12.80 10.84 19.13
CA ALA A 111 11.47 11.19 19.62
C ALA A 111 10.87 10.05 20.45
N ALA A 112 10.95 8.80 19.95
CA ALA A 112 10.48 7.62 20.66
C ALA A 112 11.21 7.44 21.99
N GLU A 113 12.54 7.49 21.99
CA GLU A 113 13.37 7.38 23.19
C GLU A 113 13.09 8.48 24.21
N LYS A 114 12.89 9.73 23.77
CA LYS A 114 12.63 10.87 24.68
C LYS A 114 11.27 10.73 25.37
N ILE A 115 10.23 10.35 24.61
CA ILE A 115 8.89 10.16 25.15
C ILE A 115 8.85 8.96 26.09
N HIS A 116 9.42 7.82 25.67
CA HIS A 116 9.43 6.60 26.48
C HIS A 116 10.25 6.76 27.78
N ARG A 117 11.36 7.50 27.76
CA ARG A 117 12.11 7.83 29.00
C ARG A 117 11.29 8.67 29.97
N GLY A 118 10.43 9.54 29.44
CA GLY A 118 9.56 10.40 30.24
C GLY A 118 8.35 9.66 30.82
N ASP A 119 7.93 8.56 30.19
CA ASP A 119 6.88 7.65 30.66
C ASP A 119 7.01 6.30 29.92
N PRO A 120 7.45 5.22 30.61
CA PRO A 120 7.64 3.90 30.00
C PRO A 120 6.36 3.26 29.45
N ASP A 121 5.17 3.74 29.84
CA ASP A 121 3.90 3.24 29.32
C ASP A 121 3.55 3.90 27.95
N LEU A 122 4.32 4.91 27.51
CA LEU A 122 4.10 5.59 26.24
C LEU A 122 5.04 5.06 25.14
N THR A 123 4.43 4.78 23.99
CA THR A 123 5.11 4.53 22.71
C THR A 123 4.57 5.47 21.64
N ILE A 124 5.38 5.79 20.64
CA ILE A 124 4.95 6.61 19.48
C ILE A 124 4.82 5.81 18.19
N THR A 125 4.95 4.48 18.28
CA THR A 125 4.75 3.54 17.19
C THR A 125 3.77 2.45 17.59
N ASN A 126 3.04 1.95 16.60
CA ASN A 126 2.38 0.66 16.64
C ASN A 126 2.70 -0.07 15.33
N PHE A 127 3.69 -0.95 15.37
CA PHE A 127 4.09 -1.76 14.22
C PHE A 127 3.43 -3.14 14.34
N GLY A 128 2.19 -3.25 13.88
CA GLY A 128 1.41 -4.49 14.01
C GLY A 128 1.99 -5.62 13.16
N GLY A 129 2.33 -6.76 13.77
CA GLY A 129 2.89 -7.91 13.05
C GLY A 129 1.91 -8.66 12.13
N GLY A 130 0.62 -8.32 12.16
CA GLY A 130 -0.42 -8.97 11.36
C GLY A 130 -0.69 -8.33 9.99
N ASP A 131 -0.12 -7.15 9.71
CA ASP A 131 -0.32 -6.42 8.46
C ASP A 131 1.02 -6.06 7.81
N PRO A 132 1.36 -6.65 6.65
CA PRO A 132 2.63 -6.38 5.97
C PRO A 132 2.67 -5.00 5.30
N ALA A 133 1.57 -4.25 5.19
CA ALA A 133 1.50 -3.02 4.40
C ALA A 133 2.49 -1.95 4.88
N LEU A 134 2.61 -1.74 6.20
CA LEU A 134 3.54 -0.75 6.75
C LEU A 134 5.00 -1.13 6.49
N LEU A 135 5.36 -2.41 6.70
CA LEU A 135 6.71 -2.90 6.40
C LEU A 135 7.04 -2.75 4.92
N SER A 136 6.11 -3.14 4.05
CA SER A 136 6.24 -3.05 2.59
C SER A 136 6.48 -1.61 2.15
N GLY A 137 5.64 -0.69 2.63
CA GLY A 137 5.74 0.72 2.27
C GLY A 137 7.03 1.38 2.77
N LEU A 138 7.52 1.00 3.96
CA LEU A 138 8.78 1.53 4.48
C LEU A 138 10.00 0.91 3.80
N ALA A 139 9.94 -0.35 3.40
CA ALA A 139 10.96 -0.97 2.57
C ALA A 139 11.04 -0.27 1.20
N TRP A 140 9.89 0.00 0.57
CA TRP A 140 9.82 0.76 -0.68
C TRP A 140 10.31 2.20 -0.52
N GLN A 141 9.98 2.87 0.60
CA GLN A 141 10.53 4.20 0.92
C GLN A 141 12.06 4.16 1.03
N ALA A 142 12.63 3.07 1.55
CA ALA A 142 14.08 2.82 1.58
C ALA A 142 14.65 2.39 0.21
N GLY A 143 13.81 2.28 -0.82
CA GLY A 143 14.16 1.93 -2.20
C GLY A 143 14.24 0.43 -2.47
N ALA A 144 13.69 -0.42 -1.60
CA ALA A 144 13.61 -1.86 -1.85
C ALA A 144 12.67 -2.14 -3.03
N GLN A 145 13.01 -3.16 -3.82
CA GLN A 145 12.17 -3.65 -4.91
C GLN A 145 11.97 -5.15 -4.70
N TRP A 146 10.80 -5.52 -4.17
CA TRP A 146 10.54 -6.89 -3.73
C TRP A 146 10.16 -7.83 -4.86
N TYR A 147 9.57 -7.29 -5.92
CA TYR A 147 9.06 -8.07 -7.04
C TYR A 147 9.49 -7.44 -8.36
N GLY A 148 9.73 -8.30 -9.34
CA GLY A 148 9.96 -7.92 -10.73
C GLY A 148 9.82 -9.13 -11.63
N THR A 149 9.94 -8.93 -12.93
CA THR A 149 9.93 -10.00 -13.93
C THR A 149 11.22 -9.95 -14.74
N LYS A 150 11.79 -11.12 -15.05
CA LYS A 150 12.95 -11.26 -15.95
C LYS A 150 12.91 -12.63 -16.59
N ASP A 151 13.11 -12.68 -17.91
CA ASP A 151 13.17 -13.94 -18.69
C ASP A 151 11.92 -14.81 -18.48
N ASP A 152 10.73 -14.19 -18.50
CA ASP A 152 9.43 -14.84 -18.27
C ASP A 152 9.29 -15.52 -16.87
N ALA A 153 10.09 -15.06 -15.90
CA ALA A 153 10.05 -15.55 -14.53
C ALA A 153 9.91 -14.42 -13.51
N TRP A 154 9.24 -14.73 -12.40
CA TRP A 154 9.20 -13.86 -11.23
C TRP A 154 10.59 -13.75 -10.58
N LYS A 155 10.97 -12.54 -10.21
CA LYS A 155 12.09 -12.24 -9.34
C LYS A 155 11.54 -11.75 -8.01
N VAL A 156 11.90 -12.45 -6.94
CA VAL A 156 11.54 -12.12 -5.55
C VAL A 156 12.80 -11.70 -4.82
N ASN A 157 12.76 -10.54 -4.18
CA ASN A 157 13.90 -9.89 -3.54
C ASN A 157 13.43 -9.16 -2.25
N ILE A 158 12.60 -9.83 -1.48
CA ILE A 158 11.98 -9.29 -0.26
C ILE A 158 12.97 -9.14 0.90
N ASP A 159 14.06 -9.90 0.88
CA ASP A 159 15.09 -9.97 1.93
C ASP A 159 16.34 -9.14 1.59
N ASP A 160 16.22 -8.19 0.65
CA ASP A 160 17.34 -7.37 0.21
C ASP A 160 17.94 -6.50 1.34
N PRO A 161 19.17 -5.98 1.19
CA PRO A 161 19.82 -5.18 2.24
C PRO A 161 19.01 -3.96 2.70
N LYS A 162 18.16 -3.40 1.83
CA LYS A 162 17.31 -2.25 2.17
C LYS A 162 16.17 -2.68 3.08
N SER A 163 15.55 -3.81 2.78
CA SER A 163 14.48 -4.43 3.58
C SER A 163 15.03 -4.90 4.93
N GLN A 164 16.21 -5.50 4.95
CA GLN A 164 16.90 -5.86 6.20
C GLN A 164 17.22 -4.63 7.06
N LYS A 165 17.62 -3.51 6.44
CA LYS A 165 17.83 -2.24 7.16
C LYS A 165 16.54 -1.71 7.78
N VAL A 166 15.41 -1.84 7.09
CA VAL A 166 14.09 -1.46 7.64
C VAL A 166 13.74 -2.35 8.81
N ALA A 167 13.82 -3.67 8.64
CA ALA A 167 13.53 -4.64 9.69
C ALA A 167 14.39 -4.39 10.95
N ALA A 168 15.72 -4.27 10.78
CA ALA A 168 16.63 -4.00 11.89
C ALA A 168 16.37 -2.65 12.59
N TYR A 169 15.93 -1.63 11.85
CA TYR A 169 15.57 -0.34 12.44
C TYR A 169 14.38 -0.47 13.40
N TRP A 170 13.33 -1.20 13.00
CA TRP A 170 12.11 -1.37 13.79
C TRP A 170 12.28 -2.39 14.91
N ASP A 171 13.01 -3.48 14.67
CA ASP A 171 13.35 -4.48 15.69
C ASP A 171 14.15 -3.85 16.84
N GLY A 172 15.09 -2.97 16.51
CA GLY A 172 15.86 -2.23 17.52
C GLY A 172 15.19 -0.94 18.02
N LEU A 173 13.92 -0.66 17.69
CA LEU A 173 13.24 0.56 18.14
C LEU A 173 12.61 0.34 19.52
N LEU A 174 13.41 0.67 20.55
CA LEU A 174 13.11 0.53 21.98
C LEU A 174 13.01 -0.92 22.48
#